data_AF-A0A6A5UCN8-F1
#
_entry.id   AF-A0A6A5UCN8-F1
#
_cell.length_a   1.000
_cell.length_b   1.000
_cell.length_c   1.000
_cell.angle_alpha   90.00
_cell.angle_beta   90.00
_cell.angle_gamma   90.00
#
_symmetry.space_group_name_H-M   'P 1'
#
loop_
_entity.id
_entity.type
_entity.pdbx_description
1 polymer ?
#
loop_
_entity_poly.entity_id
_entity_poly.type
_entity_poly.pdbx_seq_one_letter_code
_entity_poly.pdbx_strand_id
1 'polypeptide(L)'
;YLTSCALLLPVIIASPYPYPNGTAFNGVTPTGTSGCSAPTAATVIGPPPRPSGPLCLDTFYPSELRIVDSRYATFNETELHARTNMFMALRQREDTFQVATQVQFIDVVAPNWTACHLKLDLPAENLQMQTGPKPILYVYQVEREAGSMANWEMYEPAYTGADQLILYGAINGTNGQQSTTREFYKGYYDIGSGPCNQTMTFQIGFGFDGGDEVNYWQFINTRPPLIPAQGFKI
;
A
#
# COMPACT_ATOMS: atom_id res chain seq x y z
N TYR A 1 8.46 -22.00 56.38
CA TYR A 1 7.19 -21.69 55.69
C TYR A 1 7.47 -20.67 54.61
N LEU A 2 7.74 -21.14 53.39
CA LEU A 2 8.01 -20.32 52.20
C LEU A 2 6.73 -20.29 51.37
N THR A 3 6.11 -19.12 51.23
CA THR A 3 4.88 -18.94 50.46
C THR A 3 5.24 -18.36 49.10
N SER A 4 5.15 -19.21 48.08
CA SER A 4 5.37 -18.86 46.67
C SER A 4 4.07 -18.27 46.11
N CYS A 5 4.11 -17.02 45.64
CA CYS A 5 2.97 -16.36 45.00
C CYS A 5 3.20 -16.39 43.48
N ALA A 6 2.52 -17.30 42.78
CA ALA A 6 2.53 -17.39 41.33
C ALA A 6 1.49 -16.41 40.76
N LEU A 7 1.95 -15.37 40.06
CA LEU A 7 1.12 -14.46 39.29
C LEU A 7 0.72 -15.13 37.96
N LEU A 8 -0.54 -15.53 37.85
CA LEU A 8 -1.17 -15.95 36.60
C LEU A 8 -1.67 -14.68 35.88
N LEU A 9 -1.06 -14.37 34.73
CA LEU A 9 -1.60 -13.37 33.80
C LEU A 9 -2.64 -14.02 32.87
N PRO A 10 -3.77 -13.34 32.58
CA PRO A 10 -4.75 -13.84 31.63
C PRO A 10 -4.22 -13.74 30.19
N VAL A 11 -4.31 -14.85 29.47
CA VAL A 11 -4.11 -14.94 28.02
C VAL A 11 -5.32 -14.28 27.35
N ILE A 12 -5.11 -13.13 26.71
CA ILE A 12 -6.11 -12.52 25.84
C ILE A 12 -5.98 -13.17 24.46
N ILE A 13 -6.88 -14.09 24.16
CA ILE A 13 -7.04 -14.69 22.83
C ILE A 13 -7.80 -13.65 21.98
N ALA A 14 -7.09 -12.97 21.08
CA ALA A 14 -7.72 -12.16 20.05
C ALA A 14 -8.41 -13.09 19.05
N SER A 15 -9.74 -13.09 19.08
CA SER A 15 -10.60 -13.79 18.12
C SER A 15 -10.51 -13.16 16.72
N PRO A 16 -10.49 -13.96 15.63
CA PRO A 16 -10.53 -13.44 14.28
C PRO A 16 -11.87 -12.74 14.01
N TYR A 17 -11.80 -11.53 13.46
CA TYR A 17 -12.98 -10.74 13.09
C TYR A 17 -13.87 -11.50 12.10
N PRO A 18 -15.21 -11.48 12.26
CA PRO A 18 -16.12 -12.06 11.29
C PRO A 18 -16.16 -11.20 10.02
N TYR A 19 -15.92 -11.84 8.88
CA TYR A 19 -16.19 -11.28 7.55
C TYR A 19 -17.68 -10.88 7.44
N PRO A 20 -18.02 -9.74 6.81
CA PRO A 20 -19.40 -9.45 6.47
C PRO A 20 -19.90 -10.43 5.38
N ASN A 21 -21.02 -11.08 5.68
CA ASN A 21 -21.78 -11.92 4.76
C ASN A 21 -22.11 -11.15 3.46
N GLY A 22 -21.42 -11.50 2.37
CA GLY A 22 -21.87 -11.20 1.02
C GLY A 22 -23.04 -12.12 0.68
N THR A 23 -24.21 -11.52 0.46
CA THR A 23 -25.39 -12.22 -0.07
C THR A 23 -25.07 -12.83 -1.43
N ALA A 24 -25.44 -14.10 -1.60
CA ALA A 24 -25.29 -14.84 -2.84
C ALA A 24 -26.01 -14.14 -4.00
N PHE A 25 -25.27 -13.71 -5.01
CA PHE A 25 -25.82 -13.33 -6.31
C PHE A 25 -25.83 -14.56 -7.21
N ASN A 26 -27.02 -15.05 -7.52
CA ASN A 26 -27.24 -16.04 -8.56
C ASN A 26 -27.21 -15.35 -9.93
N GLY A 27 -26.39 -15.89 -10.85
CA GLY A 27 -26.63 -15.79 -12.29
C GLY A 27 -25.78 -14.78 -13.05
N VAL A 28 -24.81 -15.29 -13.80
CA VAL A 28 -24.73 -15.32 -15.28
C VAL A 28 -23.26 -15.45 -15.64
N THR A 29 -22.88 -16.56 -16.25
CA THR A 29 -21.55 -16.81 -16.82
C THR A 29 -21.36 -16.00 -18.11
N PRO A 30 -20.35 -15.12 -18.22
CA PRO A 30 -19.89 -14.63 -19.51
C PRO A 30 -18.71 -15.50 -19.96
N THR A 31 -18.97 -16.37 -20.93
CA THR A 31 -17.92 -16.90 -21.81
C THR A 31 -17.36 -15.76 -22.65
N GLY A 32 -16.21 -15.23 -22.24
CA GLY A 32 -15.47 -14.21 -22.98
C GLY A 32 -13.97 -14.44 -22.84
N THR A 33 -13.39 -15.20 -23.75
CA THR A 33 -11.94 -15.25 -23.97
C THR A 33 -11.47 -13.90 -24.52
N SER A 34 -10.86 -13.05 -23.69
CA SER A 34 -10.10 -11.89 -24.17
C SER A 34 -8.60 -12.17 -24.02
N GLY A 35 -7.97 -12.47 -25.17
CA GLY A 35 -6.52 -12.53 -25.26
C GLY A 35 -5.93 -11.12 -25.33
N CYS A 36 -5.10 -10.77 -24.36
CA CYS A 36 -4.26 -9.57 -24.41
C CYS A 36 -3.31 -9.67 -25.61
N SER A 37 -3.52 -8.83 -26.63
CA SER A 37 -2.60 -8.72 -27.76
C SER A 37 -1.68 -7.51 -27.53
N ALA A 38 -0.37 -7.73 -27.63
CA ALA A 38 0.64 -6.69 -27.49
C ALA A 38 0.58 -5.69 -28.66
N PRO A 39 0.71 -4.38 -28.43
CA PRO A 39 0.76 -3.42 -29.53
C PRO A 39 2.13 -3.43 -30.22
N THR A 40 2.11 -3.50 -31.55
CA THR A 40 3.27 -3.34 -32.43
C THR A 40 3.77 -1.90 -32.37
N ALA A 41 5.07 -1.70 -32.12
CA ALA A 41 5.68 -0.40 -31.94
C ALA A 41 5.66 0.45 -33.23
N ALA A 42 5.13 1.67 -33.15
CA ALA A 42 5.30 2.71 -34.17
C ALA A 42 6.20 3.83 -33.62
N THR A 43 7.23 4.17 -34.39
CA THR A 43 8.24 5.19 -34.09
C THR A 43 7.63 6.59 -34.22
N VAL A 44 7.32 7.24 -33.10
CA VAL A 44 6.98 8.67 -33.04
C VAL A 44 7.89 9.35 -32.02
N ILE A 45 8.60 10.40 -32.45
CA ILE A 45 9.45 11.24 -31.60
C ILE A 45 8.54 12.25 -30.89
N GLY A 46 8.10 11.89 -29.69
CA GLY A 46 7.30 12.66 -28.76
C GLY A 46 7.05 11.81 -27.51
N PRO A 47 6.73 12.37 -26.33
CA PRO A 47 6.31 11.56 -25.19
C PRO A 47 5.14 10.68 -25.66
N PRO A 48 5.17 9.36 -25.41
CA PRO A 48 4.24 8.41 -26.02
C PRO A 48 2.80 8.85 -25.68
N PRO A 49 1.90 8.98 -26.68
CA PRO A 49 0.49 9.19 -26.40
C PRO A 49 0.01 8.08 -25.47
N ARG A 50 -0.58 8.45 -24.33
CA ARG A 50 -1.23 7.50 -23.42
C ARG A 50 -2.17 6.62 -24.28
N PRO A 51 -2.03 5.28 -24.28
CA PRO A 51 -2.77 4.44 -25.22
C PRO A 51 -4.28 4.65 -25.05
N SER A 52 -4.93 5.11 -26.11
CA SER A 52 -6.39 5.25 -26.22
C SER A 52 -6.99 3.97 -26.79
N GLY A 53 -7.12 2.93 -25.95
CA GLY A 53 -7.72 1.61 -26.27
C GLY A 53 -7.54 0.66 -25.08
N PRO A 54 -8.41 -0.35 -24.86
CA PRO A 54 -8.81 -0.79 -23.51
C PRO A 54 -7.69 -1.55 -22.79
N LEU A 55 -6.88 -0.82 -22.01
CA LEU A 55 -6.11 -1.37 -20.90
C LEU A 55 -7.10 -1.81 -19.82
N CYS A 56 -6.85 -2.96 -19.16
CA CYS A 56 -7.56 -3.45 -17.98
C CYS A 56 -8.38 -2.36 -17.28
N LEU A 57 -9.67 -2.21 -17.64
CA LEU A 57 -10.50 -1.08 -17.21
C LEU A 57 -10.70 -1.05 -15.68
N ASP A 58 -10.34 -2.14 -15.02
CA ASP A 58 -10.50 -2.36 -13.58
C ASP A 58 -9.16 -2.40 -12.83
N THR A 59 -8.03 -2.00 -13.44
CA THR A 59 -6.76 -1.92 -12.70
C THR A 59 -5.99 -0.63 -12.97
N PHE A 60 -5.76 0.13 -11.91
CA PHE A 60 -5.02 1.39 -11.91
C PHE A 60 -3.71 1.22 -11.16
N TYR A 61 -2.63 1.71 -11.74
CA TYR A 61 -1.32 1.78 -11.07
C TYR A 61 -1.12 3.19 -10.50
N PRO A 62 -0.36 3.33 -9.41
CA PRO A 62 -0.06 4.63 -8.84
C PRO A 62 0.52 5.53 -9.91
N SER A 63 -0.05 6.72 -10.09
CA SER A 63 0.53 7.79 -10.90
C SER A 63 1.81 8.30 -10.28
N GLU A 64 1.90 8.23 -8.94
CA GLU A 64 3.03 8.73 -8.17
C GLU A 64 3.18 8.00 -6.83
N LEU A 65 4.44 7.76 -6.42
CA LEU A 65 4.81 7.45 -5.04
C LEU A 65 5.75 8.56 -4.55
N ARG A 66 5.48 9.20 -3.42
CA ARG A 66 6.40 10.18 -2.83
C ARG A 66 6.81 9.73 -1.45
N ILE A 67 8.11 9.68 -1.21
CA ILE A 67 8.64 9.41 0.12
C ILE A 67 8.58 10.71 0.92
N VAL A 68 8.20 10.61 2.19
CA VAL A 68 8.22 11.71 3.15
C VAL A 68 9.08 11.30 4.35
N ASP A 69 9.92 12.21 4.84
CA ASP A 69 10.89 11.98 5.91
C ASP A 69 10.75 13.03 7.00
N SER A 70 10.59 12.59 8.25
CA SER A 70 10.39 13.48 9.40
C SER A 70 11.59 14.38 9.70
N ARG A 71 12.80 14.01 9.27
CA ARG A 71 14.02 14.82 9.45
C ARG A 71 14.05 16.03 8.53
N TYR A 72 13.29 15.99 7.44
CA TYR A 72 13.27 17.00 6.40
C TYR A 72 11.85 17.50 6.17
N ALA A 73 11.20 17.91 7.26
CA ALA A 73 9.75 18.03 7.30
C ALA A 73 9.15 18.96 6.23
N THR A 74 9.86 20.04 5.90
CA THR A 74 9.45 21.06 4.93
C THR A 74 9.97 20.79 3.51
N PHE A 75 10.94 19.89 3.32
CA PHE A 75 11.57 19.67 2.03
C PHE A 75 10.75 18.71 1.18
N ASN A 76 10.24 19.22 0.07
CA ASN A 76 9.58 18.44 -0.98
C ASN A 76 10.56 17.92 -2.04
N GLU A 77 11.78 18.45 -2.11
CA GLU A 77 12.79 18.13 -3.12
C GLU A 77 14.12 17.75 -2.46
N THR A 78 14.27 16.45 -2.16
CA THR A 78 15.58 15.82 -1.91
C THR A 78 15.76 14.71 -2.95
N GLU A 79 16.96 14.17 -3.12
CA GLU A 79 17.17 13.03 -4.03
C GLU A 79 16.24 11.84 -3.68
N LEU A 80 15.95 11.65 -2.38
CA LEU A 80 15.01 10.64 -1.91
C LEU A 80 13.56 10.98 -2.26
N HIS A 81 13.13 12.23 -2.01
CA HIS A 81 11.76 12.68 -2.28
C HIS A 81 11.45 12.79 -3.79
N ALA A 82 12.47 12.94 -4.63
CA ALA A 82 12.34 12.96 -6.08
C ALA A 82 12.09 11.56 -6.71
N ARG A 83 12.23 10.47 -5.93
CA ARG A 83 11.98 9.11 -6.42
C ARG A 83 10.47 8.84 -6.49
N THR A 84 9.90 8.85 -7.69
CA THR A 84 8.44 8.68 -7.89
C THR A 84 7.96 7.24 -8.05
N ASN A 85 8.88 6.28 -8.03
CA ASN A 85 8.63 4.85 -8.29
C ASN A 85 9.12 3.93 -7.16
N MET A 86 9.43 4.49 -5.99
CA MET A 86 9.96 3.73 -4.86
C MET A 86 9.03 3.84 -3.67
N PHE A 87 8.77 2.71 -3.03
CA PHE A 87 8.18 2.66 -1.70
C PHE A 87 9.29 2.56 -0.66
N MET A 88 9.15 3.33 0.41
CA MET A 88 9.98 3.24 1.60
C MET A 88 9.17 3.58 2.84
N ALA A 89 9.27 2.73 3.86
CA ALA A 89 8.80 3.01 5.21
C ALA A 89 9.92 2.68 6.21
N LEU A 90 10.05 3.50 7.25
CA LEU A 90 11.01 3.32 8.33
C LEU A 90 10.42 3.85 9.64
N ARG A 91 10.53 3.08 10.71
CA ARG A 91 10.17 3.53 12.06
C ARG A 91 10.96 2.78 13.13
N GLN A 92 11.72 3.49 13.94
CA GLN A 92 12.44 2.91 15.08
C GLN A 92 11.72 3.23 16.39
N ARG A 93 11.67 4.51 16.75
CA ARG A 93 10.99 5.06 17.92
C ARG A 93 10.31 6.38 17.56
N GLU A 94 9.29 6.75 18.31
CA GLU A 94 8.60 8.03 18.16
C GLU A 94 9.53 9.26 18.22
N ASP A 95 10.57 9.21 19.07
CA ASP A 95 11.52 10.31 19.31
C ASP A 95 12.71 10.37 18.32
N THR A 96 12.78 9.43 17.37
CA THR A 96 13.87 9.36 16.40
C THR A 96 13.48 10.02 15.08
N PHE A 97 13.27 9.21 14.05
CA PHE A 97 12.72 9.68 12.79
C PHE A 97 11.87 8.59 12.16
N GLN A 98 11.02 9.04 11.24
CA GLN A 98 10.10 8.18 10.52
C GLN A 98 10.18 8.52 9.04
N VAL A 99 10.04 7.48 8.23
CA VAL A 99 9.89 7.60 6.78
C VAL A 99 8.59 6.91 6.42
N ALA A 100 7.80 7.58 5.60
CA ALA A 100 6.54 7.07 5.07
C ALA A 100 6.49 7.30 3.56
N THR A 101 5.52 6.69 2.89
CA THR A 101 5.28 6.91 1.47
C THR A 101 3.83 7.32 1.24
N GLN A 102 3.65 8.41 0.50
CA GLN A 102 2.37 8.77 -0.11
C GLN A 102 2.25 8.04 -1.46
N VAL A 103 1.13 7.39 -1.71
CA VAL A 103 0.79 6.74 -2.97
C VAL A 103 -0.43 7.43 -3.55
N GLN A 104 -0.34 7.94 -4.78
CA GLN A 104 -1.44 8.64 -5.43
C GLN A 104 -1.82 7.98 -6.75
N PHE A 105 -3.12 7.76 -6.93
CA PHE A 105 -3.76 7.33 -8.15
C PHE A 105 -4.53 8.52 -8.73
N ILE A 106 -4.35 8.78 -10.02
CA ILE A 106 -5.00 9.89 -10.74
C ILE A 106 -5.69 9.30 -11.96
N ASP A 107 -6.82 9.89 -12.35
CA ASP A 107 -7.67 9.43 -13.45
C ASP A 107 -8.21 8.02 -13.21
N VAL A 108 -8.58 7.70 -11.96
CA VAL A 108 -9.32 6.48 -11.67
C VAL A 108 -10.74 6.67 -12.20
N VAL A 109 -11.10 5.88 -13.20
CA VAL A 109 -12.42 5.93 -13.85
C VAL A 109 -13.13 4.62 -13.58
N ALA A 110 -14.11 4.64 -12.68
CA ALA A 110 -14.92 3.48 -12.36
C ALA A 110 -16.41 3.88 -12.33
N PRO A 111 -17.34 2.94 -12.62
CA PRO A 111 -18.75 3.18 -12.40
C PRO A 111 -19.04 3.53 -10.93
N ASN A 112 -19.98 4.45 -10.69
CA ASN A 112 -20.28 4.98 -9.34
C ASN A 112 -20.69 3.93 -8.29
N TRP A 113 -21.06 2.72 -8.71
CA TRP A 113 -21.43 1.60 -7.82
C TRP A 113 -20.28 0.63 -7.56
N THR A 114 -19.09 0.88 -8.12
CA THR A 114 -17.93 -0.01 -8.00
C THR A 114 -17.08 0.42 -6.81
N ALA A 115 -16.71 -0.54 -5.98
CA ALA A 115 -15.70 -0.33 -4.94
C ALA A 115 -14.30 -0.50 -5.54
N CYS A 116 -13.41 0.43 -5.24
CA CYS A 116 -12.00 0.35 -5.54
C CYS A 116 -11.30 -0.39 -4.41
N HIS A 117 -10.47 -1.39 -4.76
CA HIS A 117 -9.74 -2.20 -3.80
C HIS A 117 -8.26 -1.86 -3.87
N LEU A 118 -7.70 -1.23 -2.82
CA LEU A 118 -6.26 -1.04 -2.79
C LEU A 118 -5.59 -2.40 -2.52
N LYS A 119 -4.70 -2.79 -3.43
CA LYS A 119 -3.94 -4.03 -3.35
C LYS A 119 -2.45 -3.74 -3.35
N LEU A 120 -1.69 -4.64 -2.74
CA LEU A 120 -0.23 -4.70 -2.84
C LEU A 120 0.18 -6.06 -3.41
N ASP A 121 0.78 -6.03 -4.59
CA ASP A 121 1.48 -7.16 -5.17
C ASP A 121 2.84 -7.23 -4.49
N LEU A 122 3.06 -8.27 -3.69
CA LEU A 122 4.32 -8.44 -2.96
C LEU A 122 5.49 -8.48 -3.95
N PRO A 123 6.52 -7.64 -3.71
CA PRO A 123 7.76 -7.76 -4.46
C PRO A 123 8.35 -9.16 -4.35
N ALA A 124 9.09 -9.57 -5.37
CA ALA A 124 9.94 -10.76 -5.24
C ALA A 124 10.93 -10.55 -4.08
N GLU A 125 11.32 -11.63 -3.40
CA GLU A 125 12.13 -11.54 -2.17
C GLU A 125 13.46 -10.81 -2.39
N ASN A 126 14.05 -10.94 -3.58
CA ASN A 126 15.27 -10.26 -4.00
C ASN A 126 15.06 -8.83 -4.54
N LEU A 127 13.82 -8.36 -4.66
CA LEU A 127 13.44 -7.03 -5.14
C LEU A 127 12.86 -6.13 -4.04
N GLN A 128 12.97 -6.57 -2.79
CA GLN A 128 12.63 -5.79 -1.61
C GLN A 128 13.70 -5.95 -0.54
N MET A 129 13.71 -4.99 0.38
CA MET A 129 14.45 -5.07 1.63
C MET A 129 13.48 -4.88 2.77
N GLN A 130 13.46 -5.80 3.72
CA GLN A 130 12.65 -5.68 4.92
C GLN A 130 13.41 -6.14 6.16
N THR A 131 13.30 -5.39 7.24
CA THR A 131 13.83 -5.76 8.55
C THR A 131 12.96 -5.19 9.68
N GLY A 132 13.20 -5.70 10.89
CA GLY A 132 12.63 -5.18 12.13
C GLY A 132 11.65 -6.14 12.80
N PRO A 133 11.35 -5.89 14.09
CA PRO A 133 10.59 -6.81 14.93
C PRO A 133 9.07 -6.75 14.70
N LYS A 134 8.54 -5.64 14.17
CA LYS A 134 7.11 -5.42 13.97
C LYS A 134 6.83 -4.70 12.64
N PRO A 135 7.10 -5.34 11.48
CA PRO A 135 6.95 -4.70 10.18
C PRO A 135 5.48 -4.64 9.73
N ILE A 136 4.60 -3.99 10.51
CA ILE A 136 3.18 -3.82 10.19
C ILE A 136 2.96 -2.40 9.66
N LEU A 137 2.60 -2.29 8.38
CA LEU A 137 2.26 -1.01 7.77
C LEU A 137 0.79 -0.69 8.02
N TYR A 138 0.51 0.56 8.35
CA TYR A 138 -0.83 1.13 8.30
C TYR A 138 -0.99 1.96 7.05
N VAL A 139 -2.15 1.83 6.44
CA VAL A 139 -2.52 2.51 5.21
C VAL A 139 -3.69 3.41 5.50
N TYR A 140 -3.47 4.71 5.39
CA TYR A 140 -4.50 5.72 5.62
C TYR A 140 -4.96 6.29 4.29
N GLN A 141 -6.26 6.41 4.08
CA GLN A 141 -6.79 7.14 2.93
C GLN A 141 -6.94 8.60 3.33
N VAL A 142 -6.39 9.51 2.51
CA VAL A 142 -6.44 10.96 2.75
C VAL A 142 -6.94 11.69 1.53
N GLU A 143 -7.55 12.86 1.73
CA GLU A 143 -8.01 13.72 0.65
C GLU A 143 -6.89 14.68 0.23
N ARG A 144 -6.46 14.57 -1.03
CA ARG A 144 -5.38 15.39 -1.61
C ARG A 144 -5.64 15.61 -3.10
N GLU A 145 -5.32 16.82 -3.55
CA GLU A 145 -5.36 17.19 -4.95
C GLU A 145 -4.36 16.37 -5.79
N ALA A 146 -4.66 16.19 -7.07
CA ALA A 146 -3.77 15.50 -7.99
C ALA A 146 -2.42 16.23 -8.10
N GLY A 147 -1.32 15.51 -7.90
CA GLY A 147 0.04 16.04 -7.92
C GLY A 147 0.41 16.94 -6.73
N SER A 148 -0.45 17.01 -5.70
CA SER A 148 -0.16 17.81 -4.49
C SER A 148 1.20 17.41 -3.88
N MET A 149 1.91 18.39 -3.34
CA MET A 149 3.19 18.13 -2.68
C MET A 149 3.01 17.16 -1.51
N ALA A 150 3.90 16.18 -1.42
CA ALA A 150 4.04 15.35 -0.23
C ALA A 150 5.34 15.76 0.48
N ASN A 151 5.19 16.36 1.65
CA ASN A 151 6.25 16.55 2.62
C ASN A 151 5.75 15.99 3.96
N TRP A 152 6.61 15.97 4.98
CA TRP A 152 6.22 15.38 6.26
C TRP A 152 5.08 16.15 6.92
N GLU A 153 5.04 17.48 6.81
CA GLU A 153 3.96 18.30 7.38
C GLU A 153 2.56 17.93 6.84
N MET A 154 2.50 17.38 5.63
CA MET A 154 1.27 16.91 5.01
C MET A 154 0.95 15.43 5.31
N TYR A 155 1.83 14.72 6.02
CA TYR A 155 1.62 13.34 6.48
C TYR A 155 0.71 13.35 7.70
N GLU A 156 -0.59 13.14 7.48
CA GLU A 156 -1.62 13.26 8.51
C GLU A 156 -1.40 12.34 9.72
N PRO A 157 -0.89 11.11 9.56
CA PRO A 157 -0.61 10.25 10.72
C PRO A 157 0.44 10.79 11.71
N ALA A 158 1.21 11.82 11.35
CA ALA A 158 2.14 12.45 12.28
C ALA A 158 1.51 13.51 13.20
N TYR A 159 0.34 14.06 12.84
CA TYR A 159 -0.24 15.22 13.54
C TYR A 159 -1.72 15.07 13.87
N THR A 160 -2.43 14.21 13.16
CA THR A 160 -3.86 13.95 13.34
C THR A 160 -4.04 12.84 14.38
N GLY A 161 -4.99 13.03 15.30
CA GLY A 161 -5.35 12.00 16.27
C GLY A 161 -5.80 10.71 15.58
N ALA A 162 -5.47 9.56 16.17
CA ALA A 162 -5.80 8.26 15.60
C ALA A 162 -7.33 8.05 15.41
N ASP A 163 -8.15 8.77 16.17
CA ASP A 163 -9.62 8.79 16.09
C ASP A 163 -10.16 9.56 14.89
N GLN A 164 -9.34 10.41 14.27
CA GLN A 164 -9.71 11.25 13.14
C GLN A 164 -9.21 10.71 11.79
N LEU A 165 -8.30 9.72 11.81
CA LEU A 165 -7.75 9.12 10.61
C LEU A 165 -8.56 7.91 10.15
N ILE A 166 -8.85 7.85 8.85
CA ILE A 166 -9.48 6.70 8.23
C ILE A 166 -8.39 5.66 7.92
N LEU A 167 -8.23 4.69 8.82
CA LEU A 167 -7.41 3.50 8.54
C LEU A 167 -8.09 2.68 7.45
N TYR A 168 -7.53 2.73 6.25
CA TYR A 168 -8.01 1.99 5.08
C TYR A 168 -7.68 0.50 5.21
N GLY A 169 -6.55 0.18 5.83
CA GLY A 169 -6.15 -1.20 6.11
C GLY A 169 -4.74 -1.30 6.70
N ALA A 170 -4.28 -2.53 6.88
CA ALA A 170 -2.96 -2.83 7.40
C ALA A 170 -2.30 -3.96 6.62
N ILE A 171 -0.97 -3.90 6.48
CA ILE A 171 -0.16 -4.94 5.82
C ILE A 171 0.78 -5.51 6.86
N ASN A 172 0.66 -6.81 7.13
CA ASN A 172 1.60 -7.50 7.98
C ASN A 172 2.81 -7.97 7.16
N GLY A 173 3.92 -7.24 7.25
CA GLY A 173 5.14 -7.54 6.51
C GLY A 173 5.92 -8.75 7.02
N THR A 174 5.57 -9.38 8.15
CA THR A 174 6.38 -10.47 8.73
C THR A 174 6.67 -11.59 7.71
N ASN A 175 7.85 -12.21 7.78
CA ASN A 175 8.27 -13.25 6.83
C ASN A 175 7.25 -14.40 6.72
N GLY A 176 6.67 -14.80 7.86
CA GLY A 176 5.63 -15.83 7.90
C GLY A 176 4.35 -15.41 7.16
N GLN A 177 3.91 -14.17 7.33
CA GLN A 177 2.74 -13.68 6.61
C GLN A 177 3.04 -13.53 5.11
N GLN A 178 4.20 -13.00 4.72
CA GLN A 178 4.55 -12.90 3.29
C GLN A 178 4.63 -14.26 2.61
N SER A 179 5.20 -15.27 3.28
CA SER A 179 5.27 -16.63 2.77
C SER A 179 3.86 -17.18 2.54
N THR A 180 2.97 -17.03 3.53
CA THR A 180 1.54 -17.38 3.44
C THR A 180 0.87 -16.64 2.27
N THR A 181 1.13 -15.35 2.10
CA THR A 181 0.58 -14.53 1.01
C THR A 181 1.04 -15.01 -0.37
N ARG A 182 2.32 -15.35 -0.53
CA ARG A 182 2.84 -15.90 -1.79
C ARG A 182 2.24 -17.26 -2.10
N GLU A 183 2.16 -18.15 -1.11
CA GLU A 183 1.69 -19.52 -1.27
C GLU A 183 0.19 -19.61 -1.56
N PHE A 184 -0.63 -18.93 -0.75
CA PHE A 184 -2.09 -19.11 -0.78
C PHE A 184 -2.83 -18.01 -1.53
N TYR A 185 -2.26 -16.81 -1.60
CA TYR A 185 -2.91 -15.62 -2.17
C TYR A 185 -2.20 -15.11 -3.42
N LYS A 186 -1.36 -15.93 -4.05
CA LYS A 186 -0.60 -15.62 -5.28
C LYS A 186 0.26 -14.35 -5.15
N GLY A 187 0.68 -14.01 -3.93
CA GLY A 187 1.51 -12.84 -3.65
C GLY A 187 0.73 -11.54 -3.52
N TYR A 188 -0.61 -11.57 -3.39
CA TYR A 188 -1.44 -10.37 -3.31
C TYR A 188 -1.95 -10.10 -1.90
N TYR A 189 -1.79 -8.88 -1.42
CA TYR A 189 -2.53 -8.33 -0.28
C TYR A 189 -3.71 -7.50 -0.77
N ASP A 190 -4.91 -7.84 -0.31
CA ASP A 190 -6.07 -6.94 -0.37
C ASP A 190 -6.08 -6.11 0.91
N ILE A 191 -5.76 -4.82 0.79
CA ILE A 191 -5.55 -3.94 1.94
C ILE A 191 -6.89 -3.44 2.47
N GLY A 192 -7.80 -3.09 1.56
CA GLY A 192 -9.09 -2.49 1.88
C GLY A 192 -9.85 -2.09 0.62
N SER A 193 -11.11 -1.72 0.80
CA SER A 193 -12.01 -1.31 -0.28
C SER A 193 -12.82 -0.07 0.10
N GLY A 194 -13.11 0.79 -0.88
CA GLY A 194 -13.94 1.98 -0.68
C GLY A 194 -14.46 2.55 -2.00
N PRO A 195 -15.20 3.66 -1.96
CA PRO A 195 -15.66 4.34 -3.17
C PRO A 195 -14.49 4.73 -4.07
N CYS A 196 -14.65 4.53 -5.38
CA CYS A 196 -13.71 5.02 -6.37
C CYS A 196 -13.85 6.52 -6.56
N ASN A 197 -12.78 7.28 -6.30
CA ASN A 197 -12.69 8.71 -6.62
C ASN A 197 -11.68 8.90 -7.76
N GLN A 198 -11.84 9.94 -8.57
CA GLN A 198 -10.92 10.24 -9.67
C GLN A 198 -9.46 10.37 -9.21
N THR A 199 -9.27 10.94 -8.02
CA THR A 199 -7.99 10.96 -7.30
C THR A 199 -8.14 10.20 -5.99
N MET A 200 -7.26 9.24 -5.77
CA MET A 200 -7.16 8.49 -4.51
C MET A 200 -5.74 8.61 -3.97
N THR A 201 -5.61 9.08 -2.73
CA THR A 201 -4.31 9.27 -2.09
C THR A 201 -4.26 8.45 -0.81
N PHE A 202 -3.16 7.73 -0.65
CA PHE A 202 -2.89 6.91 0.53
C PHE A 202 -1.58 7.33 1.16
N GLN A 203 -1.53 7.36 2.47
CA GLN A 203 -0.32 7.60 3.25
C GLN A 203 0.01 6.34 4.04
N ILE A 204 1.21 5.83 3.83
CA ILE A 204 1.62 4.49 4.27
C ILE A 204 2.89 4.59 5.09
N GLY A 205 2.84 4.11 6.32
CA GLY A 205 3.98 4.06 7.24
C GLY A 205 3.82 2.91 8.24
N PHE A 206 4.84 2.67 9.06
CA PHE A 206 4.73 1.65 10.10
C PHE A 206 3.78 2.09 11.21
N GLY A 207 2.86 1.19 11.58
CA GLY A 207 1.91 1.41 12.67
C GLY A 207 2.54 1.31 14.06
N PHE A 208 3.71 0.69 14.17
CA PHE A 208 4.39 0.45 15.44
C PHE A 208 5.88 0.78 15.38
N ASP A 209 6.40 1.18 16.53
CA ASP A 209 7.83 1.33 16.80
C ASP A 209 8.52 -0.04 16.78
N GLY A 210 9.77 -0.05 16.31
CA GLY A 210 10.67 -1.20 16.38
C GLY A 210 11.40 -1.31 17.73
N GLY A 211 11.33 -0.26 18.56
CA GLY A 211 11.96 -0.24 19.89
C GLY A 211 13.46 0.00 19.76
N ASP A 212 14.27 -1.01 20.07
CA ASP A 212 15.73 -0.93 19.92
C ASP A 212 16.17 -1.17 18.47
N GLU A 213 15.35 -1.88 17.70
CA GLU A 213 15.59 -2.19 16.29
C GLU A 213 14.73 -1.30 15.38
N VAL A 214 15.12 -1.19 14.10
CA VAL A 214 14.40 -0.39 13.10
C VAL A 214 13.44 -1.29 12.33
N ASN A 215 12.15 -0.94 12.30
CA ASN A 215 11.25 -1.45 11.27
C ASN A 215 11.57 -0.74 9.96
N TYR A 216 11.84 -1.50 8.90
CA TYR A 216 12.18 -0.98 7.59
C TYR A 216 11.56 -1.84 6.49
N TRP A 217 11.00 -1.19 5.47
CA TRP A 217 10.58 -1.87 4.25
C TRP A 217 10.77 -0.94 3.04
N GLN A 218 11.43 -1.45 2.01
CA GLN A 218 11.67 -0.76 0.75
C GLN A 218 11.47 -1.69 -0.44
N PHE A 219 10.90 -1.17 -1.53
CA PHE A 219 10.89 -1.82 -2.85
C PHE A 219 10.64 -0.80 -3.98
N ILE A 220 10.90 -1.20 -5.22
CA ILE A 220 10.54 -0.41 -6.41
C ILE A 220 9.15 -0.82 -6.89
N ASN A 221 8.26 0.15 -7.07
CA ASN A 221 6.94 -0.05 -7.64
C ASN A 221 7.03 -0.12 -9.16
N THR A 222 6.66 -1.26 -9.74
CA THR A 222 6.74 -1.50 -11.18
C THR A 222 5.37 -1.43 -11.82
N ARG A 223 5.23 -0.74 -12.95
CA ARG A 223 4.03 -0.80 -13.78
C ARG A 223 4.21 -1.92 -14.83
N PRO A 224 3.18 -2.74 -15.14
CA PRO A 224 3.23 -3.72 -16.23
C PRO A 224 3.60 -3.07 -17.56
N PRO A 225 4.23 -3.80 -18.50
CA PRO A 225 4.29 -5.27 -18.60
C PRO A 225 5.49 -5.94 -17.90
N LEU A 226 6.20 -5.23 -17.02
CA LEU A 226 7.35 -5.80 -16.30
C LEU A 226 6.93 -7.02 -15.46
N ILE A 227 7.73 -8.09 -15.53
CA ILE A 227 7.50 -9.35 -14.78
C ILE A 227 8.70 -9.59 -13.85
N PRO A 228 8.48 -9.82 -12.54
CA PRO A 228 7.18 -9.83 -11.88
C PRO A 228 6.60 -8.42 -11.74
N ALA A 229 5.27 -8.29 -11.90
CA ALA A 229 4.56 -7.07 -11.52
C ALA A 229 4.51 -7.00 -9.99
N GLN A 230 4.91 -5.86 -9.42
CA GLN A 230 4.95 -5.66 -7.97
C GLN A 230 4.60 -4.22 -7.58
N GLY A 231 4.10 -4.08 -6.35
CA GLY A 231 3.74 -2.81 -5.74
C GLY A 231 2.24 -2.58 -5.67
N PHE A 232 1.86 -1.32 -5.47
CA PHE A 232 0.47 -0.95 -5.24
C PHE A 232 -0.33 -0.91 -6.54
N LYS A 233 -1.61 -1.26 -6.45
CA LYS A 233 -2.59 -1.10 -7.51
C LYS A 233 -4.00 -0.95 -6.91
N ILE A 234 -4.91 -0.38 -7.67
CA ILE A 234 -6.35 -0.42 -7.42
C ILE A 234 -6.98 -1.37 -8.44
#